data_AF-G3S1G2-F1
#
_entry.id   AF-G3S1G2-F1
#
_cell.length_a   1.000
_cell.length_b   1.000
_cell.length_c   1.000
_cell.angle_alpha   90.00
_cell.angle_beta   90.00
_cell.angle_gamma   90.00
#
_symmetry.space_group_name_H-M   'P 1'
#
loop_
_entity.id
_entity.type
_entity.pdbx_description
1 polymer ?
#
loop_
_entity_poly.entity_id
_entity_poly.type
_entity_poly.pdbx_seq_one_letter_code
_entity_poly.pdbx_strand_id
1 'polypeptide(L)'
;MKTPDLEILYYVVDGIDCLLSQKVRPRRWKLQVLEMRDVDENFWTIWSGARPLSCSPEAMSKRQTVEDYPRTGEKQPLKVFMDVCLKEKSVDEDLSFFSGWVQHKRRSVHLCCTKVVNYSMNILNFRNILETVYPDSIQVLEIWNMCWPCMIVEVSRHLSQMRNLRKLFISDCCGYLPSFESQGQLVAEFSSVFLRLEYLQMLYIRRVRFFEGYLDQLIRPA
;
A
#
# COMPACT_ATOMS: atom_id res chain seq x y z
N MET A 1 -15.48 19.17 14.83
CA MET A 1 -15.88 17.99 15.62
C MET A 1 -15.22 16.80 14.96
N LYS A 2 -14.38 16.04 15.67
CA LYS A 2 -13.78 14.82 15.13
C LYS A 2 -14.91 13.83 14.82
N THR A 3 -14.85 13.15 13.68
CA THR A 3 -15.77 12.06 13.35
C THR A 3 -15.58 10.92 14.38
N PRO A 4 -16.64 10.20 14.79
CA PRO A 4 -16.54 9.14 15.80
C PRO A 4 -15.50 8.06 15.44
N ASP A 5 -15.34 7.78 14.15
CA ASP A 5 -14.39 6.77 13.65
C ASP A 5 -12.94 7.20 13.84
N LEU A 6 -12.65 8.50 13.68
CA LEU A 6 -11.34 9.10 13.84
C LEU A 6 -10.91 9.07 15.31
N GLU A 7 -11.83 9.29 16.24
CA GLU A 7 -11.57 9.18 17.69
C GLU A 7 -11.23 7.74 18.12
N ILE A 8 -11.94 6.74 17.59
CA ILE A 8 -11.62 5.32 17.83
C ILE A 8 -10.22 5.00 17.30
N LEU A 9 -9.87 5.48 16.10
CA LEU A 9 -8.55 5.31 15.51
C LEU A 9 -7.45 5.89 16.42
N TYR A 10 -7.66 7.07 16.99
CA TYR A 10 -6.72 7.67 17.96
C TYR A 10 -6.48 6.78 19.17
N TYR A 11 -7.54 6.26 19.79
CA TYR A 11 -7.41 5.39 20.97
C TYR A 11 -6.71 4.07 20.66
N VAL A 12 -6.98 3.48 19.49
CA VAL A 12 -6.29 2.27 19.03
C VAL A 12 -4.79 2.54 18.85
N VAL A 13 -4.45 3.63 18.16
CA VAL A 13 -3.06 4.05 17.95
C VAL A 13 -2.34 4.34 19.27
N ASP A 14 -2.96 5.09 20.18
CA ASP A 14 -2.39 5.39 21.51
C ASP A 14 -2.16 4.13 22.34
N GLY A 15 -3.12 3.20 22.33
CA GLY A 15 -2.99 1.90 22.97
C GLY A 15 -1.81 1.10 22.42
N ILE A 16 -1.64 1.06 21.09
CA ILE A 16 -0.49 0.41 20.45
C ILE A 16 0.81 1.10 20.85
N ASP A 17 0.85 2.43 20.88
CA ASP A 17 2.05 3.18 21.28
C ASP A 17 2.44 2.93 22.72
N CYS A 18 1.46 2.87 23.62
CA CYS A 18 1.67 2.47 25.00
C CYS A 18 2.27 1.05 25.08
N LEU A 19 1.78 0.11 24.25
CA LEU A 19 2.32 -1.25 24.19
C LEU A 19 3.75 -1.26 23.63
N LEU A 20 4.00 -0.60 22.49
CA LEU A 20 5.31 -0.58 21.84
C LEU A 20 6.39 0.11 22.70
N SER A 21 6.00 1.05 23.56
CA SER A 21 6.90 1.80 24.45
C SER A 21 7.33 1.01 25.70
N GLN A 22 6.73 -0.15 25.98
CA GLN A 22 7.12 -0.96 27.14
C GLN A 22 8.53 -1.55 26.97
N LYS A 23 9.44 -1.19 27.89
CA LYS A 23 10.82 -1.70 27.93
C LYS A 23 10.87 -3.22 28.12
N VAL A 24 9.90 -3.78 28.86
CA VAL A 24 9.75 -5.21 29.12
C VAL A 24 8.42 -5.66 28.52
N ARG A 25 8.46 -6.42 27.42
CA ARG A 25 7.23 -7.01 26.87
C ARG A 25 6.74 -8.10 27.83
N PRO A 26 5.47 -8.08 28.27
CA PRO A 26 4.85 -9.19 28.95
C PRO A 26 5.08 -10.49 28.17
N ARG A 27 5.43 -11.58 28.86
CA ARG A 27 5.74 -12.89 28.24
C ARG A 27 4.61 -13.43 27.34
N ARG A 28 3.39 -12.91 27.49
CA ARG A 28 2.20 -13.32 26.74
C ARG A 28 1.91 -12.46 25.50
N TRP A 29 2.74 -11.47 25.17
CA TRP A 29 2.53 -10.65 23.97
C TRP A 29 2.88 -11.43 22.71
N LYS A 30 1.83 -11.74 21.94
CA LYS A 30 1.88 -12.43 20.65
C LYS A 30 1.38 -11.57 19.48
N LEU A 31 1.07 -10.30 19.72
CA LEU A 31 0.55 -9.41 18.69
C LEU A 31 1.66 -9.10 17.68
N GLN A 32 1.49 -9.62 16.46
CA GLN A 32 2.39 -9.40 15.32
C GLN A 32 1.67 -8.77 14.14
N VAL A 33 0.36 -8.96 14.05
CA VAL A 33 -0.49 -8.44 12.99
C VAL A 33 -1.72 -7.79 13.64
N LEU A 34 -2.01 -6.57 13.23
CA LEU A 34 -3.25 -5.87 13.50
C LEU A 34 -3.98 -5.68 12.18
N GLU A 35 -5.23 -6.09 12.14
CA GLU A 35 -6.10 -5.95 10.97
C GLU A 35 -7.11 -4.85 11.25
N MET A 36 -7.03 -3.76 10.47
CA MET A 36 -7.90 -2.58 10.58
C MET A 36 -8.72 -2.34 9.32
N ARG A 37 -8.58 -3.20 8.30
CA ARG A 37 -9.46 -3.17 7.13
C ARG A 37 -10.87 -3.55 7.54
N ASP A 38 -11.83 -3.10 6.74
CA ASP A 38 -13.18 -3.62 6.81
C ASP A 38 -13.21 -5.01 6.16
N VAL A 39 -12.82 -6.03 6.94
CA VAL A 39 -12.60 -7.40 6.42
C VAL A 39 -13.91 -8.15 6.18
N ASP A 40 -15.00 -7.72 6.83
CA ASP A 40 -16.36 -8.25 6.68
C ASP A 40 -17.36 -7.27 7.32
N GLU A 41 -18.58 -7.15 6.79
CA GLU A 41 -19.71 -6.43 7.42
C GLU A 41 -19.92 -6.86 8.90
N ASN A 42 -19.41 -8.03 9.28
CA ASN A 42 -19.53 -8.62 10.60
C ASN A 42 -18.30 -8.42 11.52
N PHE A 43 -17.18 -7.87 11.05
CA PHE A 43 -15.96 -7.79 11.86
C PHE A 43 -16.16 -6.83 13.06
N TRP A 44 -16.66 -5.63 12.80
CA TRP A 44 -16.93 -4.65 13.85
C TRP A 44 -18.14 -5.01 14.72
N THR A 45 -19.15 -5.71 14.18
CA THR A 45 -20.32 -6.16 14.95
C THR A 45 -19.95 -7.25 15.97
N ILE A 46 -19.03 -8.17 15.61
CA ILE A 46 -18.52 -9.20 16.53
C ILE A 46 -17.74 -8.57 17.70
N TRP A 47 -16.97 -7.50 17.47
CA TRP A 47 -16.13 -6.87 18.49
C TRP A 47 -16.86 -5.81 19.33
N SER A 48 -17.93 -5.20 18.80
CA SER A 48 -18.78 -4.25 19.52
C SER A 48 -19.77 -4.89 20.50
N GLY A 49 -19.82 -6.23 20.57
CA GLY A 49 -20.73 -6.96 21.46
C GLY A 49 -22.19 -6.98 20.99
N ALA A 50 -22.46 -6.52 19.78
CA ALA A 50 -23.77 -6.68 19.14
C ALA A 50 -23.96 -8.15 18.74
N ARG A 51 -25.11 -8.76 19.08
CA ARG A 51 -25.37 -10.18 18.76
C ARG A 51 -25.38 -10.37 17.24
N PRO A 52 -24.63 -11.35 16.69
CA PRO A 52 -24.60 -11.57 15.25
C PRO A 52 -25.90 -12.20 14.76
N LEU A 53 -26.45 -11.69 13.67
CA LEU A 53 -27.46 -12.39 12.88
C LEU A 53 -26.73 -13.42 11.99
N SER A 54 -26.87 -14.70 12.36
CA SER A 54 -26.59 -15.91 11.56
C SER A 54 -25.25 -15.95 10.80
N CYS A 55 -24.23 -16.56 11.40
CA CYS A 55 -22.98 -16.87 10.70
C CYS A 55 -23.07 -18.16 9.86
N SER A 56 -22.58 -18.12 8.61
CA SER A 56 -22.11 -19.29 7.87
C SER A 56 -20.64 -19.59 8.23
N PRO A 57 -20.19 -20.86 8.34
CA PRO A 57 -18.84 -21.22 8.79
C PRO A 57 -17.71 -20.89 7.81
N GLU A 58 -18.03 -20.48 6.58
CA GLU A 58 -17.07 -20.43 5.47
C GLU A 58 -16.10 -19.22 5.53
N ALA A 59 -16.41 -18.18 6.30
CA ALA A 59 -15.55 -16.99 6.44
C ALA A 59 -14.29 -17.23 7.32
N MET A 60 -14.20 -18.33 8.06
CA MET A 60 -13.06 -18.59 8.96
C MET A 60 -11.82 -19.21 8.29
N SER A 61 -11.85 -19.55 6.99
CA SER A 61 -10.83 -20.43 6.39
C SER A 61 -9.64 -19.77 5.67
N LYS A 62 -9.49 -18.43 5.70
CA LYS A 62 -8.38 -17.75 4.98
C LYS A 62 -7.47 -16.89 5.87
N ARG A 63 -7.22 -17.32 7.11
CA ARG A 63 -6.11 -16.75 7.90
C ARG A 63 -4.81 -17.33 7.35
N GLN A 64 -4.12 -16.55 6.51
CA GLN A 64 -2.77 -16.89 6.07
C GLN A 64 -1.87 -17.01 7.31
N THR A 65 -1.44 -18.23 7.61
CA THR A 65 -0.32 -18.49 8.50
C THR A 65 0.96 -17.96 7.85
N VAL A 66 1.51 -16.90 8.43
CA VAL A 66 2.86 -16.45 8.10
C VAL A 66 3.83 -17.49 8.65
N GLU A 67 4.68 -18.05 7.78
CA GLU A 67 5.72 -18.99 8.17
C GLU A 67 6.65 -18.38 9.22
N ASP A 68 6.91 -19.16 10.27
CA ASP A 68 7.70 -18.77 11.44
C ASP A 68 9.19 -18.83 11.06
N TYR A 69 9.77 -17.69 10.66
CA TYR A 69 11.20 -17.59 10.36
C TYR A 69 12.07 -17.62 11.63
N PRO A 70 13.32 -18.12 11.57
CA PRO A 70 14.19 -18.25 12.75
C PRO A 70 14.47 -16.88 13.39
N ARG A 71 14.33 -16.82 14.72
CA ARG A 71 14.55 -15.63 15.55
C ARG A 71 16.01 -15.18 15.56
N THR A 72 16.37 -14.31 14.63
CA THR A 72 17.48 -13.37 14.81
C THR A 72 17.02 -12.28 15.78
N GLY A 73 17.87 -11.83 16.71
CA GLY A 73 17.54 -11.00 17.88
C GLY A 73 16.92 -9.60 17.62
N GLU A 74 16.53 -9.29 16.39
CA GLU A 74 15.78 -8.09 16.05
C GLU A 74 14.27 -8.31 16.22
N LYS A 75 13.63 -7.41 16.97
CA LYS A 75 12.19 -7.46 17.23
C LYS A 75 11.45 -7.22 15.91
N GLN A 76 10.70 -8.21 15.43
CA GLN A 76 9.86 -8.07 14.24
C GLN A 76 8.88 -6.89 14.41
N PRO A 77 8.77 -6.00 13.41
CA PRO A 77 7.81 -4.91 13.41
C PRO A 77 6.36 -5.42 13.44
N LEU A 78 5.47 -4.70 14.13
CA LEU A 78 4.03 -4.93 14.08
C LEU A 78 3.52 -4.60 12.67
N LYS A 79 2.89 -5.56 12.00
CA LYS A 79 2.23 -5.32 10.72
C LYS A 79 0.82 -4.80 10.99
N VAL A 80 0.47 -3.65 10.45
CA VAL A 80 -0.87 -3.07 10.56
C VAL A 80 -1.48 -3.01 9.17
N PHE A 81 -2.56 -3.76 8.93
CA PHE A 81 -3.25 -3.78 7.66
C PHE A 81 -4.38 -2.75 7.64
N MET A 82 -4.39 -1.91 6.61
CA MET A 82 -5.41 -0.87 6.39
C MET A 82 -5.61 -0.67 4.89
N ASP A 83 -6.84 -0.40 4.45
CA ASP A 83 -7.14 -0.11 3.05
C ASP A 83 -6.88 1.37 2.78
N VAL A 84 -5.98 1.66 1.85
CA VAL A 84 -5.59 3.05 1.51
C VAL A 84 -6.16 3.40 0.14
N CYS A 85 -7.26 4.17 0.13
CA CYS A 85 -7.85 4.74 -1.07
C CYS A 85 -7.58 6.26 -1.13
N LEU A 86 -6.82 6.72 -2.13
CA LEU A 86 -6.41 8.12 -2.24
C LEU A 86 -7.31 8.85 -3.26
N LYS A 87 -8.11 9.80 -2.76
CA LYS A 87 -9.01 10.66 -3.56
C LYS A 87 -8.63 12.14 -3.39
N GLU A 88 -8.99 12.98 -4.36
CA GLU A 88 -8.57 14.39 -4.49
C GLU A 88 -8.91 15.31 -3.31
N LYS A 89 -10.08 15.12 -2.67
CA LYS A 89 -10.75 16.23 -1.97
C LYS A 89 -10.26 16.53 -0.56
N SER A 90 -9.38 15.72 -0.01
CA SER A 90 -8.54 16.02 1.15
C SER A 90 -7.66 14.81 1.36
N VAL A 91 -6.40 15.00 1.79
CA VAL A 91 -5.79 13.94 2.58
C VAL A 91 -6.71 13.80 3.78
N ASP A 92 -7.41 12.68 3.87
CA ASP A 92 -8.32 12.41 4.99
C ASP A 92 -7.57 12.72 6.28
N GLU A 93 -8.19 13.45 7.22
CA GLU A 93 -7.53 13.79 8.49
C GLU A 93 -7.02 12.50 9.15
N ASP A 94 -7.76 11.40 8.98
CA ASP A 94 -7.39 10.04 9.33
C ASP A 94 -6.08 9.57 8.68
N LEU A 95 -5.97 9.66 7.35
CA LEU A 95 -4.77 9.26 6.61
C LEU A 95 -3.56 10.12 6.98
N SER A 96 -3.76 11.42 7.24
CA SER A 96 -2.69 12.33 7.63
C SER A 96 -2.16 12.01 9.03
N PHE A 97 -3.05 11.80 10.00
CA PHE A 97 -2.69 11.42 11.36
C PHE A 97 -1.97 10.07 11.36
N PHE A 98 -2.58 9.09 10.70
CA PHE A 98 -2.09 7.72 10.68
C PHE A 98 -0.76 7.60 9.95
N SER A 99 -0.60 8.27 8.81
CA SER A 99 0.70 8.31 8.11
C SER A 99 1.78 8.93 9.00
N GLY A 100 1.49 10.04 9.69
CA GLY A 100 2.43 10.67 10.63
C GLY A 100 2.85 9.73 11.77
N TRP A 101 1.90 9.00 12.34
CA TRP A 101 2.18 7.99 13.36
C TRP A 101 3.08 6.85 12.84
N VAL A 102 2.75 6.28 11.68
CA VAL A 102 3.56 5.23 11.05
C VAL A 102 4.97 5.76 10.75
N GLN A 103 5.11 7.00 10.26
CA GLN A 103 6.42 7.62 10.05
C GLN A 103 7.25 7.67 11.34
N HIS A 104 6.61 8.08 12.43
CA HIS A 104 7.26 8.16 13.73
C HIS A 104 7.68 6.77 14.27
N LYS A 105 6.94 5.72 13.92
CA LYS A 105 7.16 4.34 14.38
C LYS A 105 7.73 3.39 13.32
N ARG A 106 8.32 3.89 12.22
CA ARG A 106 8.84 3.07 11.09
C ARG A 106 9.71 1.86 11.46
N ARG A 107 10.42 1.91 12.60
CA ARG A 107 11.27 0.80 13.09
C ARG A 107 10.49 -0.31 13.81
N SER A 108 9.27 -0.03 14.24
CA SER A 108 8.46 -0.90 15.09
C SER A 108 7.10 -1.24 14.48
N VAL A 109 6.66 -0.49 13.47
CA VAL A 109 5.38 -0.64 12.79
C VAL A 109 5.58 -0.60 11.28
N HIS A 110 5.00 -1.57 10.59
CA HIS A 110 4.89 -1.60 9.14
C HIS A 110 3.42 -1.46 8.73
N LEU A 111 3.09 -0.38 8.04
CA LEU A 111 1.79 -0.23 7.40
C LEU A 111 1.70 -1.13 6.18
N CYS A 112 0.79 -2.08 6.19
CA CYS A 112 0.53 -2.99 5.09
C CYS A 112 -0.75 -2.59 4.37
N CYS A 113 -0.70 -2.50 3.05
CA CYS A 113 -1.87 -2.19 2.22
C CYS A 113 -1.83 -3.04 0.96
N THR A 114 -2.84 -3.89 0.77
CA THR A 114 -2.88 -4.82 -0.37
C THR A 114 -3.20 -4.11 -1.68
N LYS A 115 -4.03 -3.07 -1.63
CA LYS A 115 -4.49 -2.32 -2.80
C LYS A 115 -4.33 -0.83 -2.56
N VAL A 116 -3.48 -0.20 -3.35
CA VAL A 116 -3.30 1.25 -3.36
C VAL A 116 -3.89 1.81 -4.65
N VAL A 117 -4.82 2.75 -4.52
CA VAL A 117 -5.43 3.45 -5.66
C VAL A 117 -5.25 4.94 -5.50
N ASN A 118 -4.66 5.57 -6.52
CA ASN A 118 -4.59 7.02 -6.66
C ASN A 118 -5.48 7.48 -7.82
N TYR A 119 -6.56 8.19 -7.52
CA TYR A 119 -7.48 8.71 -8.55
C TYR A 119 -7.05 10.05 -9.16
N SER A 120 -6.47 10.92 -8.34
CA SER A 120 -6.16 12.31 -8.69
C SER A 120 -5.27 13.04 -7.67
N MET A 121 -4.70 12.33 -6.68
CA MET A 121 -3.78 12.92 -5.73
C MET A 121 -2.47 13.32 -6.45
N ASN A 122 -1.95 14.50 -6.11
CA ASN A 122 -0.71 14.99 -6.69
C ASN A 122 0.47 14.05 -6.41
N ILE A 123 1.48 14.12 -7.27
CA ILE A 123 2.59 13.16 -7.28
C ILE A 123 3.42 13.14 -6.00
N LEU A 124 3.63 14.30 -5.36
CA LEU A 124 4.42 14.40 -4.12
C LEU A 124 3.70 13.73 -2.95
N ASN A 125 2.40 14.00 -2.79
CA ASN A 125 1.59 13.37 -1.77
C ASN A 125 1.46 11.87 -2.00
N PHE A 126 1.26 11.46 -3.26
CA PHE A 126 1.20 10.05 -3.61
C PHE A 126 2.51 9.33 -3.28
N ARG A 127 3.65 9.94 -3.62
CA ARG A 127 4.97 9.45 -3.26
C ARG A 127 5.13 9.28 -1.74
N ASN A 128 4.75 10.29 -0.96
CA ASN A 128 4.83 10.21 0.51
C ASN A 128 4.00 9.03 1.07
N ILE A 129 2.84 8.74 0.49
CA ILE A 129 2.06 7.56 0.87
C ILE A 129 2.80 6.27 0.51
N LEU A 130 3.36 6.15 -0.69
CA LEU A 130 4.15 4.98 -1.09
C LEU A 130 5.38 4.77 -0.19
N GLU A 131 6.01 5.84 0.29
CA GLU A 131 7.12 5.78 1.26
C GLU A 131 6.67 5.31 2.66
N THR A 132 5.39 5.45 2.99
CA THR A 132 4.81 5.05 4.28
C THR A 132 4.38 3.57 4.29
N VAL A 133 3.88 3.08 3.16
CA VAL A 133 3.37 1.72 3.01
C VAL A 133 4.54 0.76 2.81
N TYR A 134 4.51 -0.37 3.51
CA TYR A 134 5.47 -1.46 3.36
C TYR A 134 5.36 -2.04 1.93
N PRO A 135 6.38 -1.88 1.07
CA PRO A 135 6.25 -2.15 -0.37
C PRO A 135 5.84 -3.58 -0.71
N ASP A 136 6.36 -4.57 0.02
CA ASP A 136 6.05 -5.99 -0.22
C ASP A 136 4.60 -6.35 0.12
N SER A 137 3.86 -5.49 0.81
CA SER A 137 2.43 -5.72 1.10
C SER A 137 1.52 -5.39 -0.09
N ILE A 138 2.01 -4.59 -1.05
CA ILE A 138 1.21 -4.07 -2.17
C ILE A 138 1.11 -5.12 -3.26
N GLN A 139 -0.11 -5.52 -3.57
CA GLN A 139 -0.41 -6.47 -4.66
C GLN A 139 -1.13 -5.82 -5.83
N VAL A 140 -1.85 -4.72 -5.58
CA VAL A 140 -2.56 -3.96 -6.60
C VAL A 140 -2.19 -2.50 -6.47
N LEU A 141 -1.70 -1.91 -7.57
CA LEU A 141 -1.42 -0.49 -7.68
C LEU A 141 -2.19 0.09 -8.87
N GLU A 142 -3.04 1.07 -8.62
CA GLU A 142 -3.79 1.77 -9.67
C GLU A 142 -3.49 3.26 -9.61
N ILE A 143 -2.84 3.77 -10.64
CA ILE A 143 -2.46 5.18 -10.78
C ILE A 143 -3.31 5.77 -11.91
N TRP A 144 -4.24 6.64 -11.56
CA TRP A 144 -5.11 7.31 -12.50
C TRP A 144 -4.68 8.75 -12.70
N ASN A 145 -4.86 9.23 -13.93
CA ASN A 145 -4.72 10.63 -14.31
C ASN A 145 -3.40 11.27 -13.82
N MET A 146 -2.28 10.56 -13.93
CA MET A 146 -0.96 11.06 -13.51
C MET A 146 -0.07 11.31 -14.72
N CYS A 147 0.59 12.47 -14.76
CA CYS A 147 1.56 12.82 -15.79
C CYS A 147 2.67 11.77 -15.88
N TRP A 148 2.80 11.12 -17.03
CA TRP A 148 3.68 9.97 -17.22
C TRP A 148 5.17 10.24 -16.93
N PRO A 149 5.82 11.28 -17.50
CA PRO A 149 7.24 11.55 -17.22
C PRO A 149 7.52 11.78 -15.73
N CYS A 150 6.63 12.51 -15.05
CA CYS A 150 6.76 12.74 -13.61
C CYS A 150 6.59 11.44 -12.83
N MET A 151 5.61 10.61 -13.22
CA MET A 151 5.34 9.31 -12.59
C MET A 151 6.56 8.40 -12.65
N ILE A 152 7.22 8.27 -13.81
CA ILE A 152 8.44 7.47 -13.92
C ILE A 152 9.47 7.97 -12.91
N VAL A 153 9.77 9.26 -12.89
CA VAL A 153 10.85 9.79 -12.04
C VAL A 153 10.57 9.58 -10.55
N GLU A 154 9.34 9.88 -10.10
CA GLU A 154 9.02 9.86 -8.66
C GLU A 154 8.62 8.46 -8.14
N VAL A 155 7.99 7.63 -8.97
CA VAL A 155 7.37 6.38 -8.53
C VAL A 155 8.21 5.16 -8.90
N SER A 156 9.09 5.20 -9.90
CA SER A 156 9.88 4.03 -10.35
C SER A 156 10.65 3.36 -9.23
N ARG A 157 11.28 4.15 -8.35
CA ARG A 157 12.03 3.60 -7.20
C ARG A 157 11.11 2.80 -6.29
N HIS A 158 9.93 3.33 -5.97
CA HIS A 158 8.95 2.67 -5.10
C HIS A 158 8.39 1.42 -5.78
N LEU A 159 8.04 1.53 -7.06
CA LEU A 159 7.51 0.42 -7.84
C LEU A 159 8.51 -0.75 -7.87
N SER A 160 9.80 -0.48 -8.03
CA SER A 160 10.87 -1.50 -8.01
C SER A 160 11.00 -2.27 -6.69
N GLN A 161 10.44 -1.74 -5.59
CA GLN A 161 10.44 -2.37 -4.28
C GLN A 161 9.19 -3.23 -4.03
N MET A 162 8.16 -3.12 -4.87
CA MET A 162 6.90 -3.84 -4.71
C MET A 162 6.99 -5.25 -5.31
N ARG A 163 7.74 -6.14 -4.64
CA ARG A 163 8.03 -7.48 -5.17
C ARG A 163 6.78 -8.31 -5.37
N ASN A 164 5.78 -8.16 -4.52
CA ASN A 164 4.53 -8.92 -4.58
C ASN A 164 3.44 -8.27 -5.46
N LEU A 165 3.79 -7.25 -6.26
CA LEU A 165 2.82 -6.57 -7.12
C LEU A 165 2.31 -7.52 -8.22
N ARG A 166 0.99 -7.73 -8.25
CA ARG A 166 0.30 -8.61 -9.21
C ARG A 166 -0.44 -7.84 -10.29
N LYS A 167 -0.99 -6.67 -9.95
CA LYS A 167 -1.72 -5.81 -10.87
C LYS A 167 -1.17 -4.39 -10.82
N LEU A 168 -0.81 -3.87 -11.97
CA LEU A 168 -0.43 -2.48 -12.19
C LEU A 168 -1.38 -1.86 -13.22
N PHE A 169 -2.10 -0.82 -12.82
CA PHE A 169 -2.88 0.02 -13.72
C PHE A 169 -2.28 1.41 -13.75
N ILE A 170 -2.05 1.95 -14.95
CA ILE A 170 -1.58 3.31 -15.14
C ILE A 170 -2.43 3.99 -16.21
N SER A 171 -2.93 5.17 -15.87
CA SER A 171 -3.59 6.07 -16.81
C SER A 171 -2.92 7.43 -16.80
N ASP A 172 -2.54 7.91 -17.98
CA ASP A 172 -2.02 9.26 -18.15
C ASP A 172 -3.15 10.28 -18.25
N CYS A 173 -2.91 11.49 -17.74
CA CYS A 173 -3.76 12.68 -17.94
C CYS A 173 -3.12 13.70 -18.88
N CYS A 174 -1.82 13.59 -19.14
CA CYS A 174 -1.08 14.57 -19.91
C CYS A 174 -1.08 14.24 -21.40
N GLY A 175 -1.34 15.26 -22.22
CA GLY A 175 -1.11 15.21 -23.67
C GLY A 175 0.32 15.60 -24.06
N TYR A 176 1.18 15.90 -23.09
CA TYR A 176 2.56 16.31 -23.31
C TYR A 176 3.43 15.08 -23.60
N LEU A 177 3.97 15.02 -24.81
CA LEU A 177 5.01 14.07 -25.16
C LEU A 177 6.39 14.72 -24.96
N PRO A 178 7.29 14.12 -24.17
CA PRO A 178 8.71 14.50 -24.17
C PRO A 178 9.32 14.36 -25.57
N SER A 179 10.50 14.95 -25.82
CA SER A 179 11.23 14.72 -27.07
C SER A 179 11.58 13.23 -27.22
N PHE A 180 11.58 12.68 -28.45
CA PHE A 180 11.85 11.25 -28.70
C PHE A 180 13.10 10.70 -28.01
N GLU A 181 14.19 11.46 -27.96
CA GLU A 181 15.42 11.05 -27.24
C GLU A 181 15.17 10.86 -25.74
N SER A 182 14.48 11.81 -25.10
CA SER A 182 14.09 11.70 -23.69
C SER A 182 13.06 10.60 -23.45
N GLN A 183 12.26 10.26 -24.47
CA GLN A 183 11.33 9.14 -24.38
C GLN A 183 12.06 7.80 -24.31
N GLY A 184 13.01 7.54 -25.21
CA GLY A 184 13.78 6.29 -25.19
C GLY A 184 14.47 6.05 -23.85
N GLN A 185 15.04 7.09 -23.24
CA GLN A 185 15.67 6.97 -21.92
C GLN A 185 14.66 6.64 -20.82
N LEU A 186 13.53 7.37 -20.77
CA LEU A 186 12.48 7.13 -19.77
C LEU A 186 11.83 5.75 -19.95
N VAL A 187 11.65 5.27 -21.18
CA VAL A 187 11.23 3.89 -21.46
C VAL A 187 12.22 2.91 -20.87
N ALA A 188 13.51 3.05 -21.17
CA ALA A 188 14.54 2.11 -20.70
C ALA A 188 14.62 2.06 -19.17
N GLU A 189 14.56 3.23 -18.52
CA GLU A 189 14.50 3.34 -17.06
C GLU A 189 13.27 2.59 -16.51
N PHE A 190 12.10 2.82 -17.10
CA PHE A 190 10.87 2.18 -16.65
C PHE A 190 10.85 0.68 -16.92
N SER A 191 11.32 0.22 -18.08
CA SER A 191 11.48 -1.20 -18.41
C SER A 191 12.37 -1.92 -17.39
N SER A 192 13.42 -1.25 -16.89
CA SER A 192 14.27 -1.80 -15.82
C SER A 192 13.50 -2.05 -14.51
N VAL A 193 12.47 -1.25 -14.22
CA VAL A 193 11.57 -1.44 -13.08
C VAL A 193 10.72 -2.69 -13.29
N PHE A 194 10.18 -2.91 -14.50
CA PHE A 194 9.37 -4.08 -14.83
C PHE A 194 10.13 -5.39 -14.63
N LEU A 195 11.42 -5.40 -14.93
CA LEU A 195 12.26 -6.58 -14.71
C LEU A 195 12.34 -7.00 -13.22
N ARG A 196 12.03 -6.09 -12.29
CA ARG A 196 12.02 -6.36 -10.84
C ARG A 196 10.64 -6.77 -10.32
N LEU A 197 9.59 -6.62 -11.13
CA LEU A 197 8.22 -6.98 -10.78
C LEU A 197 7.94 -8.45 -11.13
N GLU A 198 8.59 -9.37 -10.42
CA GLU A 198 8.60 -10.80 -10.72
C GLU A 198 7.21 -11.46 -10.71
N TYR A 199 6.28 -10.93 -9.93
CA TYR A 199 4.93 -11.49 -9.76
C TYR A 199 3.84 -10.71 -10.49
N LEU A 200 4.20 -9.78 -11.38
CA LEU A 200 3.23 -8.99 -12.13
C LEU A 200 2.49 -9.87 -13.14
N GLN A 201 1.18 -9.98 -12.95
CA GLN A 201 0.28 -10.80 -13.77
C GLN A 201 -0.58 -9.96 -14.71
N MET A 202 -0.89 -8.72 -14.30
CA MET A 202 -1.77 -7.83 -15.05
C MET A 202 -1.16 -6.44 -15.16
N LEU A 203 -0.97 -5.99 -16.40
CA LEU A 203 -0.55 -4.64 -16.73
C LEU A 203 -1.63 -3.97 -17.57
N TYR A 204 -2.18 -2.88 -17.07
CA TYR A 204 -3.15 -2.06 -17.77
C TYR A 204 -2.55 -0.67 -18.01
N ILE A 205 -2.47 -0.29 -19.28
CA ILE A 205 -1.93 0.99 -19.70
C ILE A 205 -3.03 1.70 -20.49
N ARG A 206 -3.52 2.83 -19.96
CA ARG A 206 -4.60 3.59 -20.58
C ARG A 206 -4.11 4.99 -20.93
N ARG A 207 -4.39 5.42 -22.17
CA ARG A 207 -4.09 6.78 -22.66
C ARG A 207 -2.61 7.19 -22.57
N VAL A 208 -1.70 6.24 -22.39
CA VAL A 208 -0.24 6.47 -22.44
C VAL A 208 0.21 6.31 -23.89
N ARG A 209 0.28 7.42 -24.65
CA ARG A 209 0.74 7.39 -26.06
C ARG A 209 2.24 7.14 -26.19
N PHE A 210 2.97 7.34 -25.10
CA PHE A 210 4.42 7.25 -25.02
C PHE A 210 5.00 5.86 -25.30
N PHE A 211 4.25 4.77 -25.10
CA PHE A 211 4.74 3.42 -25.39
C PHE A 211 4.64 3.02 -26.86
N GLU A 212 4.12 3.91 -27.71
CA GLU A 212 4.07 3.66 -29.14
C GLU A 212 5.49 3.40 -29.68
N GLY A 213 5.72 2.21 -30.22
CA GLY A 213 7.03 1.77 -30.71
C GLY A 213 8.00 1.22 -29.66
N TYR A 214 7.60 1.13 -28.38
CA TYR A 214 8.45 0.69 -27.26
C TYR A 214 7.84 -0.44 -26.40
N LEU A 215 6.67 -0.96 -26.78
CA LEU A 215 5.98 -2.03 -26.03
C LEU A 215 6.80 -3.31 -25.92
N ASP A 216 7.62 -3.60 -26.93
CA ASP A 216 8.54 -4.73 -26.97
C ASP A 216 9.59 -4.67 -25.85
N GLN A 217 9.95 -3.49 -25.37
CA GLN A 217 10.90 -3.32 -24.27
C GLN A 217 10.29 -3.59 -22.88
N LEU A 218 8.96 -3.52 -22.77
CA LEU A 218 8.22 -3.78 -21.52
C LEU A 218 7.89 -5.26 -21.33
N ILE A 219 7.71 -5.99 -22.44
CA ILE A 219 7.28 -7.37 -22.44
C ILE A 219 8.53 -8.23 -22.58
N ARG A 220 8.88 -8.99 -21.53
CA ARG A 220 9.96 -9.99 -21.66
C ARG A 220 9.63 -10.92 -22.83
N PRO A 221 10.55 -11.19 -23.76
CA PRO A 221 10.41 -12.37 -24.60
C PRO A 221 10.38 -13.59 -23.67
N ALA A 222 9.36 -14.42 -23.86
CA ALA A 222 9.24 -15.71 -23.17
C ALA A 222 10.40 -16.64 -23.51
#